data_AF-A0A4R8D1J7-F1
#
_entry.id   AF-A0A4R8D1J7-F1
#
_cell.length_a   1.000
_cell.length_b   1.000
_cell.length_c   1.000
_cell.angle_alpha   90.00
_cell.angle_beta   90.00
_cell.angle_gamma   90.00
#
_symmetry.space_group_name_H-M   'P 1'
#
loop_
_entity.id
_entity.type
_entity.pdbx_description
1 polymer ?
#
loop_
_entity_poly.entity_id
_entity_poly.type
_entity_poly.pdbx_seq_one_letter_code
_entity_poly.pdbx_strand_id
1 'polypeptide(L)'
;MIRVLVVDDEWMVRAMLFRILDGYDDLEVVGEAEDGRQAVEEARCIANSDIAEQLYLSEATVKTHVSRILAKLQLTNRVQAAILAHHAGLS
;
A
#
# COMPACT_ATOMS: atom_id res chain seq x y z
N MET A 1 15.47 1.06 4.45
CA MET A 1 14.48 0.62 5.45
C MET A 1 13.38 -0.11 4.71
N ILE A 2 13.11 -1.36 5.09
CA ILE A 2 12.18 -2.27 4.43
C ILE A 2 10.87 -2.24 5.21
N ARG A 3 9.80 -1.87 4.54
CA ARG A 3 8.47 -1.71 5.13
C ARG A 3 7.69 -3.02 5.01
N VAL A 4 7.17 -3.52 6.12
CA VAL A 4 6.56 -4.84 6.27
C VAL A 4 5.13 -4.69 6.77
N LEU A 5 4.17 -5.30 6.08
CA LEU A 5 2.80 -5.47 6.57
C LEU A 5 2.67 -6.89 7.11
N VAL A 6 2.23 -7.05 8.37
CA VAL A 6 2.05 -8.38 8.98
C VAL A 6 0.62 -8.85 8.72
N VAL A 7 0.45 -10.04 8.14
CA VAL A 7 -0.88 -10.57 7.78
C VAL A 7 -1.06 -11.95 8.40
N ASP A 8 -1.97 -12.07 9.35
CA ASP A 8 -2.28 -13.33 10.02
C ASP A 8 -3.65 -13.23 10.69
N ASP A 9 -4.46 -14.29 10.64
CA ASP A 9 -5.79 -14.33 11.28
C ASP A 9 -5.69 -14.56 12.80
N GLU A 10 -4.56 -15.05 13.31
CA GLU A 10 -4.32 -15.26 14.73
C GLU A 10 -3.55 -14.10 15.38
N TRP A 11 -4.22 -13.37 16.27
CA TRP A 11 -3.66 -12.20 16.96
C TRP A 11 -2.33 -12.49 17.69
N MET A 12 -2.21 -13.68 18.28
CA MET A 12 -1.00 -14.08 19.01
C MET A 12 0.22 -14.19 18.08
N VAL A 13 0.02 -14.64 16.86
CA VAL A 13 1.08 -14.78 15.84
C VAL A 13 1.54 -13.41 15.36
N ARG A 14 0.61 -12.48 15.10
CA ARG A 14 0.95 -11.08 14.75
C ARG A 14 1.78 -10.41 15.85
N ALA A 15 1.36 -10.54 17.10
CA ALA A 15 2.05 -9.97 18.25
C ALA A 15 3.47 -10.53 18.43
N MET A 16 3.67 -11.82 18.18
CA MET A 16 4.98 -12.45 18.20
C MET A 16 5.86 -11.99 17.04
N LEU A 17 5.32 -11.93 15.82
CA LEU A 17 6.06 -11.47 14.64
C LEU A 17 6.49 -10.01 14.79
N PHE A 18 5.64 -9.14 15.30
CA PHE A 18 6.00 -7.75 15.58
C PHE A 18 7.23 -7.65 16.51
N ARG A 19 7.23 -8.42 17.60
CA ARG A 19 8.34 -8.50 18.58
C ARG A 19 9.65 -8.98 17.96
N ILE A 20 9.59 -9.92 17.01
CA ILE A 20 10.77 -10.46 16.32
C ILE A 20 11.31 -9.44 15.32
N LEU A 21 10.42 -8.82 14.54
CA LEU A 21 10.76 -7.87 13.48
C LEU A 21 11.31 -6.55 14.03
N ASP A 22 10.88 -6.12 15.22
CA ASP A 22 11.42 -4.95 15.95
C ASP A 22 12.92 -5.10 16.30
N GLY A 23 13.45 -6.32 16.29
CA GLY A 23 14.88 -6.58 16.52
C GLY A 23 15.79 -6.33 15.32
N TYR A 24 15.24 -5.94 14.16
CA TYR A 24 15.98 -5.72 12.93
C TYR A 24 15.96 -4.24 12.53
N ASP A 25 17.12 -3.58 12.56
CA ASP A 25 17.26 -2.14 12.30
C ASP A 25 16.93 -1.71 10.86
N ASP A 26 16.88 -2.67 9.93
CA ASP A 26 16.57 -2.45 8.52
C ASP A 26 15.10 -2.68 8.18
N LEU A 27 14.26 -3.12 9.13
CA LEU A 27 12.85 -3.42 8.95
C LEU A 27 11.95 -2.42 9.70
N GLU A 28 10.79 -2.12 9.11
CA GLU A 28 9.75 -1.27 9.69
C GLU A 28 8.39 -1.95 9.49
N VAL A 29 7.68 -2.29 10.56
CA VAL A 29 6.32 -2.81 10.43
C VAL A 29 5.34 -1.64 10.25
N VAL A 30 4.66 -1.59 9.10
CA VAL A 30 3.86 -0.43 8.65
C VAL A 30 2.35 -0.63 8.78
N GLY A 31 1.93 -1.82 9.23
CA GLY A 31 0.53 -2.15 9.50
C GLY A 31 0.34 -3.65 9.75
N GLU A 32 -0.89 -4.01 10.11
CA GLU A 32 -1.30 -5.38 10.36
C GLU A 32 -2.65 -5.66 9.69
N ALA A 33 -2.83 -6.86 9.16
CA ALA A 33 -4.09 -7.30 8.61
C ALA A 33 -4.48 -8.68 9.15
N GLU A 34 -5.78 -8.85 9.42
CA GLU A 34 -6.35 -10.12 9.88
C GLU A 34 -6.75 -11.04 8.73
N ASP A 35 -6.87 -10.49 7.51
CA ASP A 35 -7.16 -11.27 6.33
C ASP A 35 -6.52 -10.67 5.06
N GLY A 36 -6.56 -11.45 3.98
CA GLY A 36 -5.98 -11.03 2.70
C GLY A 36 -6.65 -9.81 2.06
N ARG A 37 -7.92 -9.51 2.37
CA ARG A 37 -8.62 -8.34 1.83
C ARG A 37 -8.13 -7.08 2.53
N GLN A 38 -8.07 -7.09 3.86
CA GLN A 38 -7.52 -6.01 4.65
C GLN A 38 -6.04 -5.80 4.30
N ALA A 39 -5.28 -6.88 4.11
CA ALA A 39 -3.87 -6.79 3.72
C ALA A 39 -3.67 -6.03 2.41
N VAL A 40 -4.49 -6.35 1.40
CA VAL A 40 -4.42 -5.68 0.09
C VAL A 40 -4.90 -4.23 0.16
N GLU A 41 -5.86 -3.91 1.02
CA GLU A 41 -6.33 -2.53 1.23
C GLU A 41 -5.28 -1.66 1.94
N GLU A 42 -4.63 -2.19 2.96
CA GLU A 42 -3.57 -1.50 3.70
C GLU A 42 -2.28 -1.37 2.87
N ALA A 43 -1.90 -2.42 2.14
CA ALA A 43 -0.77 -2.37 1.21
C ALA A 43 -1.01 -1.39 0.04
N ARG A 44 -2.25 -1.14 -0.37
CA ARG A 44 -2.59 -0.15 -1.42
C ARG A 44 -2.55 1.30 -0.95
N CYS A 45 -2.37 1.54 0.35
CA CYS A 45 -2.24 2.87 0.95
C CYS A 45 -0.77 3.35 1.06
N ILE A 46 0.17 2.74 0.34
CA ILE A 46 1.53 3.27 0.19
C ILE A 46 1.44 4.69 -0.38
N ALA A 47 2.09 5.64 0.29
CA ALA A 47 1.82 7.05 0.12
C ALA A 47 2.41 7.59 -1.19
N ASN A 48 1.82 8.68 -1.70
CA ASN A 48 2.36 9.37 -2.87
C ASN A 48 3.80 9.85 -2.66
N SER A 49 4.22 10.09 -1.41
CA SER A 49 5.59 10.42 -1.03
C SER A 49 6.55 9.25 -1.24
N ASP A 50 6.12 8.04 -0.92
CA ASP A 50 6.92 6.83 -1.13
C ASP A 50 7.06 6.54 -2.63
N ILE A 51 5.97 6.71 -3.36
CA ILE A 51 5.96 6.62 -4.83
C ILE A 51 6.87 7.69 -5.44
N ALA A 52 6.84 8.90 -4.90
CA ALA A 52 7.67 10.01 -5.35
C ALA A 52 9.16 9.73 -5.11
N GLU A 53 9.52 9.26 -3.92
CA GLU A 53 10.89 8.88 -3.56
C GLU A 53 11.40 7.73 -4.46
N GLN A 54 10.62 6.66 -4.60
CA GLN A 54 10.99 5.51 -5.43
C GLN A 54 11.17 5.85 -6.91
N LEU A 55 10.36 6.79 -7.42
CA LEU A 55 10.41 7.20 -8.83
C LEU A 55 11.33 8.40 -9.07
N TYR A 56 12.00 8.93 -8.04
CA TYR A 56 12.77 10.18 -8.10
C TYR A 56 11.95 11.34 -8.67
N LEU A 57 10.65 11.35 -8.35
CA LEU A 57 9.71 12.38 -8.76
C LEU A 57 9.35 13.26 -7.57
N SER A 58 8.82 14.44 -7.86
CA SER A 58 8.13 15.20 -6.82
C SER A 58 6.76 14.58 -6.54
N GLU A 59 6.29 14.68 -5.30
CA GLU A 59 4.94 14.23 -4.92
C GLU A 59 3.85 14.94 -5.76
N ALA A 60 4.06 16.20 -6.12
CA ALA A 60 3.17 16.94 -7.02
C ALA A 60 3.10 16.33 -8.42
N THR A 61 4.22 15.78 -8.92
CA THR A 61 4.28 15.05 -10.18
C THR A 61 3.46 13.76 -10.09
N VAL A 62 3.61 12.99 -9.00
CA VAL A 62 2.81 11.78 -8.74
C VAL A 62 1.32 12.10 -8.73
N LYS A 63 0.90 13.13 -7.98
CA LYS A 63 -0.50 13.61 -7.95
C LYS A 63 -1.01 13.99 -9.33
N THR A 64 -0.16 14.65 -10.13
CA THR A 64 -0.51 15.04 -11.51
C THR A 64 -0.73 13.81 -12.40
N HIS A 65 0.09 12.77 -12.27
CA HIS A 65 -0.11 11.51 -13.00
C HIS A 65 -1.40 10.81 -12.58
N VAL A 66 -1.68 10.73 -11.27
CA VAL A 66 -2.94 10.16 -10.75
C VAL A 66 -4.14 10.91 -11.31
N SER A 67 -4.18 12.24 -11.22
CA SER A 67 -5.28 13.05 -11.77
C SER A 67 -5.46 12.86 -13.27
N ARG A 68 -4.37 12.78 -14.04
CA ARG A 68 -4.44 12.52 -15.49
C ARG A 68 -4.94 11.12 -15.83
N ILE A 69 -4.57 10.11 -15.05
CA ILE A 69 -5.03 8.73 -15.22
C ILE A 69 -6.55 8.67 -14.96
N LEU A 70 -7.00 9.23 -13.84
CA LEU A 70 -8.43 9.29 -13.51
C LEU A 70 -9.22 10.02 -14.60
N ALA A 71 -8.74 11.17 -15.07
CA ALA A 71 -9.39 11.92 -16.14
C ALA A 71 -9.48 11.13 -17.47
N LYS A 72 -8.39 10.48 -17.88
CA LYS A 72 -8.37 9.67 -19.13
C LYS A 72 -9.29 8.45 -19.05
N LEU A 73 -9.40 7.85 -17.87
CA LEU A 73 -10.29 6.72 -17.61
C LEU A 73 -11.71 7.15 -17.24
N GLN A 74 -11.99 8.46 -17.22
CA GLN A 74 -13.27 9.04 -16.81
C GLN A 74 -13.75 8.59 -15.43
N LEU A 75 -12.80 8.40 -14.50
CA LEU A 75 -13.06 8.04 -13.11
C LEU A 75 -12.99 9.27 -12.22
N THR A 76 -13.85 9.32 -11.20
CA THR A 76 -13.95 10.48 -10.31
C THR A 76 -13.14 10.32 -9.02
N ASN A 77 -12.75 9.09 -8.68
CA ASN A 77 -11.92 8.83 -7.51
C ASN A 77 -11.02 7.60 -7.67
N ARG A 78 -10.03 7.50 -6.78
CA ARG A 78 -9.04 6.41 -6.77
C ARG A 78 -9.62 5.05 -6.38
N VAL A 79 -10.72 5.00 -5.64
CA VAL A 79 -11.39 3.74 -5.26
C VAL A 79 -11.97 3.08 -6.50
N GLN A 80 -12.62 3.84 -7.37
CA GLN A 80 -13.06 3.36 -8.68
C GLN A 80 -11.90 2.87 -9.52
N ALA A 81 -10.75 3.54 -9.49
CA ALA A 81 -9.56 3.08 -10.19
C ALA A 81 -9.02 1.77 -9.63
N ALA A 82 -9.01 1.60 -8.31
CA ALA A 82 -8.59 0.37 -7.64
C ALA A 82 -9.55 -0.81 -7.94
N ILE A 83 -10.86 -0.55 -8.01
CA ILE A 83 -11.88 -1.54 -8.39
C ILE A 83 -11.73 -1.90 -9.88
N LEU A 84 -11.57 -0.90 -10.75
CA LEU A 84 -11.36 -1.11 -12.18
C LEU A 84 -10.08 -1.92 -12.43
N ALA A 85 -8.98 -1.60 -11.74
CA ALA A 85 -7.73 -2.34 -11.81
C ALA A 85 -7.90 -3.80 -11.38
N HIS A 86 -8.63 -4.05 -10.28
CA HIS A 86 -8.94 -5.41 -9.83
C HIS A 86 -9.79 -6.18 -10.86
N HIS A 87 -10.84 -5.57 -11.43
CA HIS A 87 -11.61 -6.20 -12.52
C HIS A 87 -10.79 -6.44 -13.79
N ALA A 88 -9.78 -5.61 -14.04
CA ALA A 88 -8.85 -5.77 -15.16
C ALA A 88 -7.72 -6.78 -14.88
N GLY A 89 -7.70 -7.43 -13.70
CA GLY A 89 -6.65 -8.39 -13.31
C GLY A 89 -5.30 -7.74 -12.96
N LEU A 90 -5.30 -6.44 -12.65
CA LEU A 90 -4.15 -5.66 -12.22
C LEU A 90 -4.24 -5.45 -10.70
N SER A 91 -3.88 -6.47 -9.92
CA SER A 91 -3.86 -6.43 -8.45
C SER A 91 -2.58 -7.00 -7.90
#